data_AF-A0A328C1S4-F1
#
_entry.id   AF-A0A328C1S4-F1
#
_cell.length_a   1.000
_cell.length_b   1.000
_cell.length_c   1.000
_cell.angle_alpha   90.00
_cell.angle_beta   90.00
_cell.angle_gamma   90.00
#
_symmetry.space_group_name_H-M   'P 1'
#
loop_
_entity.id
_entity.type
_entity.pdbx_description
1 polymer ?
#
loop_
_entity_poly.entity_id
_entity_poly.type
_entity_poly.pdbx_seq_one_letter_code
_entity_poly.pdbx_strand_id
1 'polypeptide(L)'
;MVSETSEREMDPLVKPWWKVGRLAVVGVAKNCGKTTTLNAMIARRRPEPLGLVSVGIDGEQADVLLGTEKPAIAVDEGHWVVSAEQALGRSTVPLEYVAPLGVSSPMGPVMVARALGPGEVILAGLRHRGDVVKALEALLARGAGPVLVDGAYGRVVGAHPEVAPAIVMSTGAVVGSVEDVIRRTHDVVDRLTLPVVESEMWREALAAARRDKRAYLVEDDGELRELPHASGLLGLSQGRRLWQKSTAGVVVPGLVSDRVIEELLAVGGPRTRTLVVGDGTALHPGGRLWRRFRRSWEVRVGHSSRLLAISFNPTSITGARLDEGALREALEARWPDVPVFNPVDPGDEARIIQGT
;
A
#
# COMPACT_ATOMS: atom_id res chain seq x y z
N MET A 1 45.50 2.17 12.40
CA MET A 1 45.04 2.94 11.22
C MET A 1 43.75 2.29 10.76
N VAL A 2 42.62 2.85 11.21
CA VAL A 2 41.29 2.38 10.84
C VAL A 2 40.96 3.01 9.51
N SER A 3 40.74 2.20 8.48
CA SER A 3 40.43 2.65 7.14
C SER A 3 39.02 3.24 7.11
N GLU A 4 38.94 4.55 6.93
CA GLU A 4 37.74 5.29 6.53
C GLU A 4 37.18 4.65 5.26
N THR A 5 36.00 4.04 5.38
CA THR A 5 35.25 3.55 4.22
C THR A 5 34.61 4.78 3.60
N SER A 6 35.05 5.11 2.39
CA SER A 6 34.60 6.30 1.67
C SER A 6 33.09 6.29 1.47
N GLU A 7 32.45 7.39 1.89
CA GLU A 7 31.12 7.74 1.42
C GLU A 7 31.21 7.95 -0.09
N ARG A 8 30.83 6.93 -0.88
CA ARG A 8 30.54 7.13 -2.30
C ARG A 8 29.41 8.15 -2.38
N GLU A 9 29.67 9.28 -3.02
CA GLU A 9 28.67 10.31 -3.32
C GLU A 9 27.45 9.63 -3.94
N MET A 10 26.34 9.68 -3.20
CA MET A 10 25.06 9.16 -3.65
C MET A 10 24.49 10.08 -4.74
N ASP A 11 23.91 9.50 -5.79
CA ASP A 11 23.14 10.26 -6.76
C ASP A 11 22.06 11.09 -6.03
N PRO A 12 22.00 12.42 -6.22
CA PRO A 12 21.03 13.29 -5.56
C PRO A 12 19.56 12.96 -5.87
N LEU A 13 19.27 12.17 -6.91
CA LEU A 13 17.93 11.67 -7.26
C LEU A 13 17.53 10.43 -6.45
N VAL A 14 18.48 9.78 -5.79
CA VAL A 14 18.32 8.51 -5.10
C VAL A 14 18.25 8.73 -3.60
N LYS A 15 17.02 8.89 -3.08
CA LYS A 15 16.81 8.95 -1.62
C LYS A 15 16.71 7.54 -1.05
N PRO A 16 17.57 7.14 -0.10
CA PRO A 16 17.44 5.86 0.56
C PRO A 16 16.04 5.68 1.15
N TRP A 17 15.51 4.46 1.11
CA TRP A 17 14.15 4.18 1.58
C TRP A 17 13.96 4.56 3.06
N TRP A 18 15.01 4.56 3.88
CA TRP A 18 14.91 4.96 5.28
C TRP A 18 14.75 6.45 5.51
N LYS A 19 14.97 7.30 4.50
CA LYS A 19 14.72 8.75 4.57
C LYS A 19 13.26 9.12 4.24
N VAL A 20 12.38 8.16 3.94
CA VAL A 20 10.99 8.42 3.53
C VAL A 20 10.00 8.52 4.71
N GLY A 21 10.49 8.31 5.94
CA GLY A 21 9.71 8.35 7.17
C GLY A 21 8.83 7.12 7.37
N ARG A 22 7.90 6.85 6.45
CA ARG A 22 6.96 5.72 6.53
C ARG A 22 6.87 4.99 5.19
N LEU A 23 6.95 3.66 5.23
CA LEU A 23 7.01 2.83 4.04
C LEU A 23 6.13 1.58 4.22
N ALA A 24 5.29 1.30 3.23
CA ALA A 24 4.49 0.08 3.21
C ALA A 24 5.03 -0.93 2.21
N VAL A 25 5.06 -2.21 2.61
CA VAL A 25 5.28 -3.32 1.67
C VAL A 25 3.91 -3.83 1.20
N VAL A 26 3.63 -3.55 -0.06
CA VAL A 26 2.36 -3.79 -0.75
C VAL A 26 2.58 -4.96 -1.68
N GLY A 27 1.65 -5.91 -1.82
CA GLY A 27 1.88 -7.08 -2.66
C GLY A 27 0.69 -7.47 -3.51
N VAL A 28 0.89 -7.78 -4.79
CA VAL A 28 -0.18 -8.03 -5.78
C VAL A 28 -1.15 -9.17 -5.43
N ALA A 29 -0.75 -10.05 -4.50
CA ALA A 29 -1.54 -11.17 -3.99
C ALA A 29 -1.11 -11.55 -2.56
N LYS A 30 -1.84 -12.49 -1.93
CA LYS A 30 -1.31 -13.21 -0.77
C LYS A 30 -0.04 -13.98 -1.20
N ASN A 31 0.94 -14.09 -0.31
CA ASN A 31 2.14 -14.92 -0.49
C ASN A 31 3.07 -14.54 -1.66
N CYS A 32 3.01 -13.29 -2.15
CA CYS A 32 3.96 -12.75 -3.14
C CYS A 32 5.31 -12.30 -2.53
N GLY A 33 5.63 -12.66 -1.28
CA GLY A 33 6.90 -12.31 -0.65
C GLY A 33 6.96 -10.95 0.07
N LYS A 34 5.82 -10.39 0.51
CA LYS A 34 5.78 -9.13 1.30
C LYS A 34 6.66 -9.20 2.55
N THR A 35 6.41 -10.16 3.44
CA THR A 35 7.17 -10.30 4.69
C THR A 35 8.63 -10.66 4.42
N THR A 36 8.91 -11.47 3.40
CA THR A 36 10.28 -11.73 2.94
C THR A 36 10.99 -10.45 2.50
N THR A 37 10.30 -9.60 1.75
CA THR A 37 10.81 -8.29 1.33
C THR A 37 11.06 -7.39 2.54
N LEU A 38 10.12 -7.34 3.48
CA LEU A 38 10.26 -6.55 4.70
C LEU A 38 11.45 -7.00 5.54
N ASN A 39 11.63 -8.29 5.78
CA ASN A 39 12.79 -8.84 6.49
C ASN A 39 14.09 -8.56 5.73
N ALA A 40 14.08 -8.69 4.40
CA ALA A 40 15.21 -8.36 3.56
C ALA A 40 15.63 -6.90 3.68
N MET A 41 14.66 -5.98 3.82
CA MET A 41 14.92 -4.56 4.04
C MET A 41 15.45 -4.27 5.45
N ILE A 42 14.89 -4.92 6.48
CA ILE A 42 15.37 -4.78 7.87
C ILE A 42 16.83 -5.23 7.98
N ALA A 43 17.14 -6.43 7.49
CA ALA A 43 18.48 -7.00 7.55
C ALA A 43 19.56 -6.18 6.81
N ARG A 44 19.14 -5.30 5.89
CA ARG A 44 20.02 -4.49 5.04
C ARG A 44 20.06 -3.01 5.45
N ARG A 45 19.54 -2.66 6.64
CA ARG A 45 19.59 -1.29 7.15
C ARG A 45 20.76 -1.06 8.11
N ARG A 46 21.18 0.20 8.21
CA ARG A 46 22.02 0.75 9.29
C ARG A 46 21.31 0.71 10.67
N PRO A 47 22.05 0.77 11.80
CA PRO A 47 21.58 0.38 13.14
C PRO A 47 20.59 1.34 13.85
N GLU A 48 20.02 2.30 13.14
CA GLU A 48 19.07 3.25 13.75
C GLU A 48 17.78 2.51 14.23
N PRO A 49 17.03 2.97 15.23
CA PRO A 49 15.77 2.31 15.60
C PRO A 49 14.68 2.39 14.51
N LEU A 50 14.14 1.25 14.07
CA LEU A 50 12.95 1.17 13.20
C LEU A 50 11.65 1.17 14.01
N GLY A 51 10.56 1.57 13.37
CA GLY A 51 9.21 1.25 13.82
C GLY A 51 8.59 0.18 12.95
N LEU A 52 7.89 -0.79 13.52
CA LEU A 52 7.26 -1.88 12.78
C LEU A 52 5.81 -2.04 13.19
N VAL A 53 4.95 -2.16 12.17
CA VAL A 53 3.52 -2.35 12.35
C VAL A 53 2.96 -3.24 11.24
N SER A 54 1.93 -4.02 11.53
CA SER A 54 1.23 -4.83 10.52
C SER A 54 -0.25 -4.48 10.49
N VAL A 55 -0.84 -4.46 9.29
CA VAL A 55 -2.26 -4.12 9.07
C VAL A 55 -3.06 -5.38 8.66
N GLY A 56 -4.02 -5.78 9.49
CA GLY A 56 -4.82 -6.99 9.30
C GLY A 56 -6.31 -6.74 9.47
N ILE A 57 -7.07 -6.55 8.39
CA ILE A 57 -8.49 -6.16 8.48
C ILE A 57 -9.47 -7.32 8.39
N ASP A 58 -9.29 -8.33 7.52
CA ASP A 58 -10.20 -9.50 7.51
C ASP A 58 -9.67 -10.72 6.74
N GLY A 59 -9.98 -11.91 7.27
CA GLY A 59 -9.49 -13.22 6.82
C GLY A 59 -8.47 -13.86 7.77
N GLU A 60 -7.94 -13.09 8.73
CA GLU A 60 -7.14 -13.64 9.81
C GLU A 60 -7.96 -14.48 10.78
N GLN A 61 -9.29 -14.37 10.81
CA GLN A 61 -10.09 -15.40 11.49
C GLN A 61 -9.87 -16.76 10.84
N ALA A 62 -9.90 -16.86 9.51
CA ALA A 62 -9.63 -18.11 8.81
C ALA A 62 -8.17 -18.53 8.95
N ASP A 63 -7.19 -17.63 8.87
CA ASP A 63 -5.76 -18.00 9.03
C ASP A 63 -5.42 -18.38 10.50
N VAL A 64 -6.05 -17.75 11.50
CA VAL A 64 -6.00 -18.17 12.92
C VAL A 64 -6.74 -19.48 13.16
N LEU A 65 -7.86 -19.73 12.47
CA LEU A 65 -8.61 -21.01 12.49
C LEU A 65 -7.90 -22.13 11.72
N LEU A 66 -7.12 -21.80 10.69
CA LEU A 66 -6.38 -22.73 9.82
C LEU A 66 -4.96 -23.00 10.32
N GLY A 67 -4.55 -22.35 11.43
CA GLY A 67 -3.26 -22.61 12.08
C GLY A 67 -2.03 -22.24 11.24
N THR A 68 -2.18 -21.41 10.20
CA THR A 68 -1.03 -20.94 9.44
C THR A 68 -0.29 -19.89 10.25
N GLU A 69 0.94 -20.21 10.67
CA GLU A 69 1.77 -19.26 11.41
C GLU A 69 2.01 -18.01 10.56
N LYS A 70 1.69 -16.84 11.13
CA LYS A 70 2.12 -15.57 10.54
C LYS A 70 3.64 -15.58 10.45
N PRO A 71 4.24 -15.30 9.28
CA PRO A 71 5.69 -15.27 9.16
C PRO A 71 6.26 -14.24 10.12
N ALA A 72 7.29 -14.64 10.86
CA ALA A 72 7.93 -13.81 11.85
C ALA A 72 8.74 -12.68 11.18
N ILE A 73 8.79 -11.53 11.83
CA ILE A 73 9.51 -10.34 11.34
C ILE A 73 10.79 -10.21 12.15
N ALA A 74 11.92 -10.14 11.46
CA ALA A 74 13.22 -9.95 12.11
C ALA A 74 13.29 -8.55 12.73
N VAL A 75 13.85 -8.46 13.94
CA VAL A 75 14.09 -7.20 14.65
C VAL A 75 15.47 -7.20 15.28
N ASP A 76 16.06 -6.00 15.40
CA ASP A 76 17.29 -5.74 16.12
C ASP A 76 16.98 -5.00 17.43
N GLU A 77 17.98 -4.94 18.31
CA GLU A 77 17.89 -4.18 19.55
C GLU A 77 17.49 -2.72 19.29
N GLY A 78 16.55 -2.22 20.09
CA GLY A 78 16.05 -0.85 19.98
C GLY A 78 14.94 -0.65 18.95
N HIS A 79 14.62 -1.64 18.11
CA HIS A 79 13.45 -1.55 17.24
C HIS A 79 12.15 -1.45 18.05
N TRP A 80 11.24 -0.62 17.56
CA TRP A 80 9.92 -0.39 18.13
C TRP A 80 8.87 -1.19 17.37
N VAL A 81 7.96 -1.83 18.08
CA VAL A 81 6.88 -2.64 17.50
C VAL A 81 5.54 -2.25 18.11
N VAL A 82 4.48 -2.33 17.30
CA VAL A 82 3.09 -2.24 17.79
C VAL A 82 2.33 -3.48 17.36
N SER A 83 1.84 -4.25 18.34
CA SER A 83 1.15 -5.52 18.11
C SER A 83 0.28 -5.91 19.30
N ALA A 84 -0.65 -6.83 19.10
CA ALA A 84 -1.44 -7.42 20.18
C ALA A 84 -0.56 -8.23 21.14
N GLU A 85 -0.88 -8.16 22.43
CA GLU A 85 -0.13 -8.81 23.52
C GLU A 85 0.09 -10.31 23.29
N GLN A 86 -0.93 -11.07 22.86
CA GLN A 86 -0.73 -12.51 22.59
C GLN A 86 0.20 -12.77 21.39
N ALA A 87 0.26 -11.86 20.41
CA ALA A 87 1.21 -11.99 19.30
C ALA A 87 2.64 -11.68 19.77
N LEU A 88 2.81 -10.64 20.58
CA LEU A 88 4.10 -10.32 21.21
C LEU A 88 4.58 -11.47 22.10
N GLY A 89 3.70 -12.10 22.88
CA GLY A 89 4.03 -13.25 23.72
C GLY A 89 4.49 -14.51 22.95
N ARG A 90 4.23 -14.59 21.64
CA ARG A 90 4.73 -15.67 20.76
C ARG A 90 6.04 -15.32 20.06
N SER A 91 6.56 -14.13 20.28
CA SER A 91 7.81 -13.65 19.67
C SER A 91 9.01 -14.29 20.38
N THR A 92 10.12 -14.50 19.65
CA THR A 92 11.35 -15.08 20.20
C THR A 92 12.26 -14.03 20.82
N VAL A 93 12.11 -12.77 20.40
CA VAL A 93 12.88 -11.64 20.91
C VAL A 93 12.40 -11.21 22.30
N PRO A 94 13.31 -10.92 23.25
CA PRO A 94 12.94 -10.27 24.51
C PRO A 94 12.39 -8.86 24.24
N LEU A 95 11.21 -8.57 24.80
CA LEU A 95 10.48 -7.32 24.56
C LEU A 95 10.25 -6.57 25.88
N GLU A 96 10.52 -5.26 25.87
CA GLU A 96 10.06 -4.33 26.89
C GLU A 96 8.68 -3.79 26.49
N TYR A 97 7.65 -4.04 27.30
CA TYR A 97 6.32 -3.47 27.11
C TYR A 97 6.29 -2.05 27.65
N VAL A 98 6.21 -1.05 26.76
CA VAL A 98 6.39 0.36 27.13
C VAL A 98 5.06 1.05 27.43
N ALA A 99 4.03 0.82 26.61
CA ALA A 99 2.72 1.42 26.84
C ALA A 99 1.60 0.67 26.12
N PRO A 100 0.36 0.68 26.63
CA PRO A 100 -0.81 0.30 25.85
C PRO A 100 -1.09 1.34 24.76
N LEU A 101 -1.56 0.90 23.59
CA LEU A 101 -2.02 1.78 22.52
C LEU A 101 -3.44 2.33 22.77
N GLY A 102 -4.18 1.73 23.71
CA GLY A 102 -5.61 2.02 23.93
C GLY A 102 -6.51 1.42 22.85
N VAL A 103 -6.05 0.36 22.18
CA VAL A 103 -6.80 -0.43 21.18
C VAL A 103 -6.86 -1.87 21.67
N SER A 104 -8.01 -2.52 21.50
CA SER A 104 -8.21 -3.93 21.84
C SER A 104 -8.42 -4.76 20.59
N SER A 105 -7.89 -5.98 20.57
CA SER A 105 -8.08 -6.96 19.51
C SER A 105 -8.53 -8.30 20.11
N PRO A 106 -9.01 -9.26 19.29
CA PRO A 106 -9.26 -10.62 19.78
C PRO A 106 -8.03 -11.34 20.34
N MET A 107 -6.82 -10.86 20.00
CA MET A 107 -5.54 -11.36 20.53
C MET A 107 -5.07 -10.57 21.77
N GLY A 108 -5.97 -9.86 22.44
CA GLY A 108 -5.67 -9.03 23.61
C GLY A 108 -5.42 -7.56 23.28
N PRO A 109 -5.02 -6.77 24.29
CA PRO A 109 -4.71 -5.35 24.13
C PRO A 109 -3.54 -5.16 23.16
N VAL A 110 -3.58 -4.07 22.39
CA VAL A 110 -2.47 -3.69 21.52
C VAL A 110 -1.46 -2.88 22.32
N MET A 111 -0.21 -3.31 22.27
CA MET A 111 0.89 -2.77 23.05
C MET A 111 1.95 -2.15 22.13
N VAL A 112 2.57 -1.09 22.62
CA VAL A 112 3.82 -0.54 22.09
C VAL A 112 4.95 -1.19 22.88
N ALA A 113 5.86 -1.87 22.19
CA ALA A 113 6.99 -2.56 22.79
C ALA A 113 8.31 -2.22 22.09
N ARG A 114 9.42 -2.45 22.78
CA ARG A 114 10.77 -2.27 22.28
C ARG A 114 11.56 -3.57 22.35
N ALA A 115 12.24 -3.94 21.28
CA ALA A 115 13.13 -5.08 21.25
C ALA A 115 14.39 -4.82 22.09
N LEU A 116 14.73 -5.76 22.97
CA LEU A 116 15.90 -5.69 23.86
C LEU A 116 17.11 -6.46 23.31
N GLY A 117 17.02 -6.95 22.07
CA GLY A 117 18.06 -7.73 21.39
C GLY A 117 17.60 -8.13 19.99
N PRO A 118 18.45 -8.82 19.21
CA PRO A 118 18.06 -9.39 17.94
C PRO A 118 17.13 -10.59 18.13
N GLY A 119 16.17 -10.77 17.23
CA GLY A 119 15.27 -11.92 17.22
C GLY A 119 14.09 -11.72 16.28
N GLU A 120 13.00 -12.44 16.52
CA GLU A 120 11.81 -12.35 15.70
C GLU A 120 10.58 -11.89 16.50
N VAL A 121 9.75 -11.08 15.86
CA VAL A 121 8.48 -10.58 16.40
C VAL A 121 7.30 -11.02 15.53
N ILE A 122 6.16 -11.29 16.17
CA ILE A 122 4.88 -11.50 15.48
C ILE A 122 4.02 -10.24 15.57
N LEU A 123 3.68 -9.67 14.42
CA LEU A 123 2.84 -8.48 14.31
C LEU A 123 1.39 -8.83 13.95
N ALA A 124 0.45 -8.45 14.81
CA ALA A 124 -0.98 -8.64 14.60
C ALA A 124 -1.82 -7.67 15.44
N GLY A 125 -3.13 -7.67 15.22
CA GLY A 125 -4.10 -7.01 16.10
C GLY A 125 -4.61 -5.65 15.63
N LEU A 126 -3.98 -5.00 14.65
CA LEU A 126 -4.45 -3.73 14.11
C LEU A 126 -5.39 -3.95 12.92
N ARG A 127 -6.65 -3.56 13.09
CA ARG A 127 -7.72 -3.83 12.12
C ARG A 127 -8.26 -2.57 11.44
N HIS A 128 -8.30 -1.44 12.13
CA HIS A 128 -8.89 -0.23 11.58
C HIS A 128 -7.82 0.80 11.22
N ARG A 129 -8.12 1.65 10.23
CA ARG A 129 -7.21 2.75 9.82
C ARG A 129 -6.82 3.65 10.98
N GLY A 130 -7.79 4.01 11.82
CA GLY A 130 -7.53 4.83 13.00
C GLY A 130 -6.53 4.19 13.96
N ASP A 131 -6.57 2.87 14.14
CA ASP A 131 -5.65 2.15 15.02
C ASP A 131 -4.23 2.14 14.46
N VAL A 132 -4.11 1.94 13.13
CA VAL A 132 -2.81 2.01 12.44
C VAL A 132 -2.23 3.42 12.55
N VAL A 133 -3.02 4.47 12.36
CA VAL A 133 -2.55 5.86 12.51
C VAL A 133 -2.06 6.12 13.95
N LYS A 134 -2.81 5.70 14.97
CA LYS A 134 -2.37 5.77 16.37
C LYS A 134 -1.06 5.03 16.61
N ALA A 135 -0.90 3.84 16.03
CA ALA A 135 0.32 3.04 16.13
C ALA A 135 1.51 3.79 15.51
N LEU A 136 1.34 4.36 14.32
CA LEU A 136 2.36 5.16 13.65
C LEU A 136 2.78 6.38 14.49
N GLU A 137 1.83 7.13 15.02
CA GLU A 137 2.09 8.27 15.90
C GLU A 137 2.85 7.86 17.15
N ALA A 138 2.44 6.74 17.78
CA ALA A 138 3.09 6.22 18.98
C ALA A 138 4.55 5.78 18.74
N LEU A 139 4.83 5.20 17.57
CA LEU A 139 6.17 4.83 17.13
C LEU A 139 7.05 6.06 16.89
N LEU A 140 6.55 7.03 16.11
CA LEU A 140 7.28 8.26 15.79
C LEU A 140 7.59 9.09 17.03
N ALA A 141 6.64 9.20 17.97
CA ALA A 141 6.83 9.91 19.24
C ALA A 141 7.94 9.30 20.13
N ARG A 142 8.38 8.08 19.83
CA ARG A 142 9.44 7.36 20.54
C ARG A 142 10.77 7.33 19.78
N GLY A 143 10.89 8.13 18.72
CA GLY A 143 12.10 8.25 17.93
C GLY A 143 12.31 7.12 16.93
N ALA A 144 11.29 6.31 16.65
CA ALA A 144 11.36 5.33 15.57
C ALA A 144 11.44 6.05 14.21
N GLY A 145 12.45 5.73 13.39
CA GLY A 145 12.62 6.35 12.08
C GLY A 145 13.57 5.56 11.19
N PRO A 146 13.10 5.00 10.06
CA PRO A 146 11.74 4.98 9.49
C PRO A 146 10.79 3.97 10.15
N VAL A 147 9.50 4.02 9.77
CA VAL A 147 8.47 3.04 10.13
C VAL A 147 8.07 2.18 8.93
N LEU A 148 8.11 0.86 9.08
CA LEU A 148 7.67 -0.12 8.08
C LEU A 148 6.28 -0.66 8.42
N VAL A 149 5.43 -0.73 7.38
CA VAL A 149 4.05 -1.22 7.45
C VAL A 149 3.93 -2.50 6.64
N ASP A 150 3.70 -3.63 7.31
CA ASP A 150 3.42 -4.92 6.67
C ASP A 150 1.92 -5.09 6.34
N GLY A 151 1.62 -5.76 5.22
CA GLY A 151 0.25 -6.22 4.91
C GLY A 151 -0.65 -5.25 4.12
N ALA A 152 -0.07 -4.34 3.33
CA ALA A 152 -0.78 -3.18 2.83
C ALA A 152 -1.68 -3.37 1.59
N TYR A 153 -1.61 -4.48 0.85
CA TYR A 153 -2.42 -4.65 -0.37
C TYR A 153 -3.60 -5.62 -0.25
N GLY A 154 -4.73 -5.19 -0.81
CA GLY A 154 -6.03 -5.85 -0.71
C GLY A 154 -6.96 -5.24 0.34
N ARG A 155 -6.50 -4.22 1.08
CA ARG A 155 -7.21 -3.62 2.20
C ARG A 155 -6.91 -2.12 2.26
N VAL A 156 -7.95 -1.30 2.36
CA VAL A 156 -8.03 0.18 2.23
C VAL A 156 -7.07 0.99 3.14
N VAL A 157 -6.27 0.35 3.99
CA VAL A 157 -5.61 1.02 5.12
C VAL A 157 -4.09 1.05 5.00
N GLY A 158 -3.43 -0.07 4.71
CA GLY A 158 -1.97 -0.15 4.80
C GLY A 158 -1.24 0.62 3.70
N ALA A 159 -1.84 0.73 2.51
CA ALA A 159 -1.28 1.46 1.37
C ALA A 159 -1.84 2.90 1.26
N HIS A 160 -2.68 3.33 2.21
CA HIS A 160 -3.25 4.67 2.20
C HIS A 160 -2.10 5.69 2.39
N PRO A 161 -2.04 6.79 1.63
CA PRO A 161 -0.93 7.74 1.72
C PRO A 161 -0.73 8.38 3.10
N GLU A 162 -1.80 8.52 3.89
CA GLU A 162 -1.69 8.93 5.30
C GLU A 162 -1.03 7.89 6.20
N VAL A 163 -1.02 6.61 5.83
CA VAL A 163 -0.36 5.52 6.57
C VAL A 163 1.07 5.34 6.08
N ALA A 164 1.26 5.25 4.76
CA ALA A 164 2.58 5.22 4.15
C ALA A 164 2.57 5.99 2.82
N PRO A 165 3.27 7.14 2.72
CA PRO A 165 3.34 7.91 1.48
C PRO A 165 4.20 7.21 0.41
N ALA A 166 4.97 6.20 0.80
CA ALA A 166 5.83 5.43 -0.08
C ALA A 166 5.52 3.94 0.03
N ILE A 167 5.70 3.21 -1.08
CA ILE A 167 5.44 1.78 -1.18
C ILE A 167 6.59 1.03 -1.84
N VAL A 168 6.84 -0.20 -1.39
CA VAL A 168 7.55 -1.24 -2.15
C VAL A 168 6.52 -2.25 -2.64
N MET A 169 6.54 -2.57 -3.92
CA MET A 169 5.59 -3.50 -4.54
C MET A 169 6.19 -4.90 -4.64
N SER A 170 5.66 -5.87 -3.88
CA SER A 170 6.00 -7.28 -3.96
C SER A 170 5.13 -8.02 -4.98
N THR A 171 5.79 -8.73 -5.89
CA THR A 171 5.15 -9.52 -6.93
C THR A 171 5.82 -10.88 -7.10
N GLY A 172 5.35 -11.72 -8.02
CA GLY A 172 6.02 -13.00 -8.29
C GLY A 172 5.12 -14.12 -8.76
N ALA A 173 5.71 -15.30 -8.90
CA ALA A 173 5.13 -16.49 -9.55
C ALA A 173 3.77 -16.95 -8.97
N VAL A 174 3.42 -16.52 -7.76
CA VAL A 174 2.11 -16.79 -7.14
C VAL A 174 0.92 -16.30 -7.98
N VAL A 175 1.12 -15.37 -8.92
CA VAL A 175 0.04 -14.81 -9.74
C VAL A 175 -0.09 -15.37 -11.16
N GLY A 176 0.82 -16.25 -11.61
CA GLY A 176 0.78 -16.89 -12.93
C GLY A 176 2.10 -16.79 -13.70
N SER A 177 2.02 -16.71 -15.03
CA SER A 177 3.17 -16.54 -15.93
C SER A 177 3.84 -15.17 -15.76
N VAL A 178 5.00 -14.95 -16.39
CA VAL A 178 5.66 -13.63 -16.42
C VAL A 178 4.69 -12.54 -16.89
N GLU A 179 3.92 -12.79 -17.95
CA GLU A 179 2.93 -11.84 -18.47
C GLU A 179 1.82 -11.54 -17.46
N ASP A 180 1.36 -12.56 -16.72
CA ASP A 180 0.38 -12.38 -15.66
C ASP A 180 0.96 -11.54 -14.51
N VAL A 181 2.23 -11.76 -14.15
CA VAL A 181 2.96 -11.00 -13.14
C VAL A 181 3.05 -9.53 -13.55
N ILE A 182 3.54 -9.22 -14.75
CA ILE A 182 3.63 -7.84 -15.26
C ILE A 182 2.25 -7.18 -15.27
N ARG A 183 1.25 -7.88 -15.82
CA ARG A 183 -0.10 -7.34 -15.96
C ARG A 183 -0.75 -7.02 -14.61
N ARG A 184 -0.68 -7.94 -13.64
CA ARG A 184 -1.26 -7.70 -12.32
C ARG A 184 -0.50 -6.61 -11.57
N THR A 185 0.83 -6.64 -11.61
CA THR A 185 1.67 -5.60 -10.99
C THR A 185 1.33 -4.23 -11.55
N HIS A 186 1.16 -4.12 -12.87
CA HIS A 186 0.72 -2.90 -13.53
C HIS A 186 -0.63 -2.39 -13.04
N ASP A 187 -1.65 -3.25 -13.00
CA ASP A 187 -2.99 -2.84 -12.56
C ASP A 187 -2.98 -2.33 -11.10
N VAL A 188 -2.13 -2.91 -10.25
CA VAL A 188 -1.95 -2.45 -8.87
C VAL A 188 -1.21 -1.11 -8.81
N VAL A 189 -0.04 -1.03 -9.44
CA VAL A 189 0.81 0.16 -9.43
C VAL A 189 0.07 1.35 -10.02
N ASP A 190 -0.55 1.20 -11.21
CA ASP A 190 -1.29 2.28 -11.88
C ASP A 190 -2.35 2.90 -10.97
N ARG A 191 -3.06 2.10 -10.17
CA ARG A 191 -4.04 2.61 -9.19
C ARG A 191 -3.41 3.38 -8.04
N LEU A 192 -2.34 2.84 -7.45
CA LEU A 192 -1.72 3.42 -6.25
C LEU A 192 -0.88 4.66 -6.56
N THR A 193 -0.40 4.79 -7.79
CA THR A 193 0.43 5.91 -8.26
C THR A 193 -0.33 6.84 -9.20
N LEU A 194 -1.67 6.89 -9.11
CA LEU A 194 -2.47 7.81 -9.93
C LEU A 194 -2.07 9.27 -9.70
N PRO A 195 -2.19 10.13 -10.72
CA PRO A 195 -1.87 11.54 -10.59
C PRO A 195 -2.79 12.24 -9.58
N VAL A 196 -2.18 13.09 -8.76
CA VAL A 196 -2.89 13.91 -7.78
C VAL A 196 -3.73 14.97 -8.49
N VAL A 197 -4.82 15.37 -7.86
CA VAL A 197 -5.66 16.45 -8.34
C VAL A 197 -5.05 17.82 -8.02
N GLU A 198 -4.90 18.65 -9.07
CA GLU A 198 -4.21 19.94 -8.98
C GLU A 198 -5.16 21.13 -8.87
N SER A 199 -6.31 21.09 -9.56
CA SER A 199 -7.27 22.20 -9.56
C SER A 199 -7.98 22.33 -8.21
N GLU A 200 -8.23 23.57 -7.79
CA GLU A 200 -8.96 23.85 -6.55
C GLU A 200 -10.39 23.30 -6.56
N MET A 201 -11.11 23.45 -7.68
CA MET A 201 -12.46 22.91 -7.88
C MET A 201 -12.60 21.44 -7.43
N TRP A 202 -11.73 20.57 -7.95
CA TRP A 202 -11.77 19.15 -7.59
C TRP A 202 -11.29 18.86 -6.16
N ARG A 203 -10.40 19.69 -5.59
CA ARG A 203 -9.98 19.55 -4.18
C ARG A 203 -11.12 19.89 -3.23
N GLU A 204 -11.82 20.98 -3.49
CA GLU A 204 -13.02 21.39 -2.76
C GLU A 204 -14.13 20.35 -2.91
N ALA A 205 -14.36 19.83 -4.12
CA ALA A 205 -15.32 18.75 -4.37
C ALA A 205 -14.99 17.49 -3.55
N LEU A 206 -13.72 17.08 -3.51
CA LEU A 206 -13.28 15.94 -2.71
C LEU A 206 -13.40 16.19 -1.20
N ALA A 207 -13.10 17.40 -0.73
CA ALA A 207 -13.28 17.79 0.67
C ALA A 207 -14.77 17.75 1.07
N ALA A 208 -15.66 18.30 0.24
CA ALA A 208 -17.11 18.23 0.44
C ALA A 208 -17.60 16.78 0.45
N ALA A 209 -17.22 15.98 -0.54
CA ALA A 209 -17.55 14.56 -0.62
C ALA A 209 -17.16 13.78 0.64
N ARG A 210 -15.94 14.03 1.16
CA ARG A 210 -15.44 13.39 2.39
C ARG A 210 -16.22 13.83 3.63
N ARG A 211 -16.45 15.13 3.79
CA ARG A 211 -17.21 15.71 4.92
C ARG A 211 -18.63 15.16 4.96
N ASP A 212 -19.29 15.18 3.82
CA ASP A 212 -20.71 14.86 3.70
C ASP A 212 -20.94 13.34 3.52
N LYS A 213 -19.84 12.58 3.34
CA LYS A 213 -19.82 11.13 3.06
C LYS A 213 -20.70 10.77 1.87
N ARG A 214 -20.69 11.63 0.84
CA ARG A 214 -21.54 11.55 -0.35
C ARG A 214 -20.75 11.73 -1.63
N ALA A 215 -21.21 11.11 -2.70
CA ALA A 215 -20.65 11.31 -4.03
C ALA A 215 -21.36 12.47 -4.74
N TYR A 216 -20.59 13.24 -5.51
CA TYR A 216 -21.07 14.42 -6.23
C TYR A 216 -20.71 14.33 -7.70
N LEU A 217 -21.65 14.72 -8.57
CA LEU A 217 -21.32 15.13 -9.93
C LEU A 217 -20.73 16.54 -9.86
N VAL A 218 -19.70 16.79 -10.67
CA VAL A 218 -19.03 18.09 -10.72
C VAL A 218 -19.23 18.65 -12.12
N GLU A 219 -19.79 19.84 -12.19
CA GLU A 219 -19.97 20.59 -13.44
C GLU A 219 -18.71 21.38 -13.83
N ASP A 220 -18.65 21.84 -15.08
CA ASP A 220 -17.51 22.58 -15.64
C ASP A 220 -17.22 23.92 -14.91
N ASP A 221 -18.23 24.50 -14.26
CA ASP A 221 -18.12 25.72 -13.45
C ASP A 221 -17.82 25.43 -11.96
N GLY A 222 -17.73 24.16 -11.59
CA GLY A 222 -17.50 23.71 -10.22
C GLY A 222 -18.77 23.50 -9.39
N GLU A 223 -19.97 23.68 -9.95
CA GLU A 223 -21.21 23.35 -9.25
C GLU A 223 -21.22 21.85 -8.87
N LEU A 224 -21.53 21.58 -7.60
CA LEU A 224 -21.63 20.23 -7.07
C LEU A 224 -23.10 19.80 -7.06
N ARG A 225 -23.41 18.73 -7.80
CA ARG A 225 -24.74 18.13 -7.80
C ARG A 225 -24.73 16.80 -7.06
N GLU A 226 -25.53 16.71 -6.00
CA GLU A 226 -25.65 15.51 -5.19
C GLU A 226 -26.21 14.33 -5.99
N LEU A 227 -25.63 13.13 -5.78
CA LEU A 227 -26.25 11.91 -6.23
C LEU A 227 -27.38 11.49 -5.25
N PRO A 228 -28.56 11.04 -5.74
CA PRO A 228 -29.77 10.85 -4.93
C PRO A 228 -29.69 9.88 -3.74
N HIS A 229 -28.61 9.11 -3.61
CA HIS A 229 -28.47 8.05 -2.61
C HIS A 229 -27.12 8.15 -1.87
N ALA A 230 -27.16 8.00 -0.54
CA ALA A 230 -25.98 8.00 0.34
C ALA A 230 -24.93 6.95 -0.07
N SER A 231 -25.39 5.84 -0.65
CA SER A 231 -24.55 4.93 -1.42
C SER A 231 -24.59 5.39 -2.89
N GLY A 232 -23.54 6.09 -3.34
CA GLY A 232 -23.42 6.56 -4.73
C GLY A 232 -23.65 5.47 -5.80
N LEU A 233 -23.55 4.19 -5.41
CA LEU A 233 -23.81 2.98 -6.21
C LEU A 233 -25.26 2.81 -6.70
N LEU A 234 -26.27 3.36 -6.02
CA LEU A 234 -27.67 3.20 -6.47
C LEU A 234 -28.10 4.32 -7.42
N GLY A 235 -27.47 5.50 -7.31
CA GLY A 235 -27.82 6.67 -8.11
C GLY A 235 -27.28 6.65 -9.54
N LEU A 236 -26.19 5.94 -9.81
CA LEU A 236 -25.57 5.92 -11.14
C LEU A 236 -26.31 5.00 -12.14
N SER A 237 -26.95 3.92 -11.67
CA SER A 237 -27.76 3.02 -12.52
C SER A 237 -29.02 3.69 -13.12
N GLN A 238 -29.64 4.64 -12.40
CA GLN A 238 -30.68 5.54 -12.93
C GLN A 238 -30.11 6.84 -13.53
N GLY A 239 -28.78 6.98 -13.47
CA GLY A 239 -28.06 8.24 -13.51
C GLY A 239 -27.81 8.82 -14.89
N ARG A 240 -28.04 8.11 -16.01
CA ARG A 240 -27.85 8.69 -17.38
C ARG A 240 -28.58 10.02 -17.56
N ARG A 241 -29.73 10.22 -16.91
CA ARG A 241 -30.49 11.48 -16.94
C ARG A 241 -29.90 12.60 -16.09
N LEU A 242 -29.10 12.25 -15.08
CA LEU A 242 -28.41 13.20 -14.21
C LEU A 242 -27.18 13.79 -14.90
N TRP A 243 -26.50 13.04 -15.78
CA TRP A 243 -25.33 13.54 -16.50
C TRP A 243 -25.72 14.57 -17.55
N GLN A 244 -25.13 15.75 -17.45
CA GLN A 244 -25.32 16.84 -18.41
C GLN A 244 -24.10 16.92 -19.35
N LYS A 245 -24.21 17.79 -20.36
CA LYS A 245 -23.09 18.12 -21.25
C LYS A 245 -21.96 18.84 -20.49
N SER A 246 -22.33 19.67 -19.51
CA SER A 246 -21.44 20.42 -18.61
C SER A 246 -20.79 19.58 -17.53
N THR A 247 -21.21 18.32 -17.32
CA THR A 247 -20.68 17.53 -16.20
C THR A 247 -19.23 17.13 -16.49
N ALA A 248 -18.28 17.75 -15.79
CA ALA A 248 -16.85 17.45 -15.92
C ALA A 248 -16.52 16.03 -15.43
N GLY A 249 -17.25 15.54 -14.42
CA GLY A 249 -17.03 14.20 -13.88
C GLY A 249 -17.73 13.95 -12.55
N VAL A 250 -17.11 13.10 -11.72
CA VAL A 250 -17.67 12.65 -10.45
C VAL A 250 -16.58 12.53 -9.39
N VAL A 251 -16.92 12.86 -8.15
CA VAL A 251 -16.09 12.61 -6.97
C VAL A 251 -16.76 11.59 -6.06
N VAL A 252 -15.99 10.59 -5.62
CA VAL A 252 -16.47 9.50 -4.77
C VAL A 252 -15.62 9.44 -3.50
N PRO A 253 -16.21 9.59 -2.29
CA PRO A 253 -15.44 9.66 -1.04
C PRO A 253 -15.03 8.29 -0.48
N GLY A 254 -15.52 7.19 -1.07
CA GLY A 254 -15.34 5.83 -0.58
C GLY A 254 -14.98 4.83 -1.68
N LEU A 255 -15.26 3.55 -1.40
CA LEU A 255 -14.91 2.42 -2.26
C LEU A 255 -15.54 2.54 -3.65
N VAL A 256 -14.71 2.37 -4.68
CA VAL A 256 -15.12 2.25 -6.08
C VAL A 256 -14.93 0.80 -6.52
N SER A 257 -16.04 0.07 -6.58
CA SER A 257 -16.09 -1.33 -7.01
C SER A 257 -16.26 -1.47 -8.52
N ASP A 258 -16.20 -2.70 -9.02
CA ASP A 258 -16.50 -3.01 -10.44
C ASP A 258 -17.84 -2.42 -10.88
N ARG A 259 -18.88 -2.53 -10.05
CA ARG A 259 -20.20 -1.99 -10.33
C ARG A 259 -20.18 -0.47 -10.57
N VAL A 260 -19.46 0.29 -9.75
CA VAL A 260 -19.34 1.75 -9.94
C VAL A 260 -18.70 2.03 -11.29
N ILE A 261 -17.60 1.34 -11.61
CA ILE A 261 -16.88 1.52 -12.86
C ILE A 261 -17.76 1.20 -14.07
N GLU A 262 -18.55 0.13 -14.01
CA GLU A 262 -19.50 -0.22 -15.07
C GLU A 262 -20.57 0.87 -15.28
N GLU A 263 -21.11 1.42 -14.19
CA GLU A 263 -22.09 2.51 -14.25
C GLU A 263 -21.46 3.79 -14.84
N LEU A 264 -20.21 4.11 -14.50
CA LEU A 264 -19.47 5.23 -15.08
C LEU A 264 -19.14 5.02 -16.57
N LEU A 265 -18.78 3.79 -16.97
CA LEU A 265 -18.61 3.45 -18.38
C LEU A 265 -19.92 3.61 -19.17
N ALA A 266 -21.06 3.28 -18.57
CA ALA A 266 -22.37 3.38 -19.21
C ALA A 266 -22.78 4.83 -19.49
N VAL A 267 -22.26 5.82 -18.77
CA VAL A 267 -22.53 7.25 -18.96
C VAL A 267 -21.39 7.97 -19.72
N GLY A 268 -20.38 7.21 -20.13
CA GLY A 268 -19.32 7.68 -21.01
C GLY A 268 -19.87 8.25 -22.33
N GLY A 269 -19.17 9.24 -22.88
CA GLY A 269 -19.52 9.90 -24.12
C GLY A 269 -18.26 10.29 -24.92
N PRO A 270 -18.38 11.11 -25.97
CA PRO A 270 -17.23 11.54 -26.78
C PRO A 270 -16.22 12.40 -26.01
N ARG A 271 -16.66 12.99 -24.88
CA ARG A 271 -15.81 13.76 -23.97
C ARG A 271 -15.26 12.86 -22.86
N THR A 272 -13.96 12.98 -22.60
CA THR A 272 -13.31 12.38 -21.43
C THR A 272 -13.79 13.09 -20.17
N ARG A 273 -14.29 12.31 -19.20
CA ARG A 273 -14.72 12.78 -17.88
C ARG A 273 -13.72 12.33 -16.81
N THR A 274 -13.72 13.00 -15.66
CA THR A 274 -12.79 12.71 -14.57
C THR A 274 -13.50 12.01 -13.40
N LEU A 275 -12.93 10.90 -12.92
CA LEU A 275 -13.25 10.31 -11.63
C LEU A 275 -12.21 10.78 -10.60
N VAL A 276 -12.68 11.39 -9.50
CA VAL A 276 -11.83 11.76 -8.37
C VAL A 276 -12.17 10.89 -7.16
N VAL A 277 -11.15 10.30 -6.55
CA VAL A 277 -11.27 9.54 -5.29
C VAL A 277 -10.24 10.02 -4.27
N GLY A 278 -10.37 9.56 -3.03
CA GLY A 278 -9.44 9.93 -1.97
C GLY A 278 -7.98 9.57 -2.28
N ASP A 279 -7.76 8.32 -2.71
CA ASP A 279 -6.47 7.74 -3.03
C ASP A 279 -6.66 6.42 -3.80
N GLY A 280 -5.57 5.84 -4.29
CA GLY A 280 -5.59 4.62 -5.09
C GLY A 280 -6.14 3.38 -4.37
N THR A 281 -6.11 3.33 -3.04
CA THR A 281 -6.63 2.20 -2.26
C THR A 281 -8.16 2.14 -2.22
N ALA A 282 -8.85 3.22 -2.62
CA ALA A 282 -10.30 3.21 -2.76
C ALA A 282 -10.78 2.47 -4.02
N LEU A 283 -9.87 2.16 -4.96
CA LEU A 283 -10.20 1.57 -6.26
C LEU A 283 -10.01 0.04 -6.23
N HIS A 284 -11.13 -0.69 -6.28
CA HIS A 284 -11.13 -2.16 -6.29
C HIS A 284 -11.74 -2.82 -7.55
N PRO A 285 -11.47 -2.33 -8.78
CA PRO A 285 -11.94 -3.01 -9.97
C PRO A 285 -11.06 -4.20 -10.39
N GLY A 286 -11.66 -5.19 -11.05
CA GLY A 286 -10.96 -6.22 -11.79
C GLY A 286 -10.10 -5.63 -12.91
N GLY A 287 -8.92 -6.22 -13.13
CA GLY A 287 -7.89 -5.63 -14.01
C GLY A 287 -8.34 -5.34 -15.46
N ARG A 288 -9.18 -6.22 -16.02
CA ARG A 288 -9.74 -6.01 -17.37
C ARG A 288 -10.66 -4.78 -17.42
N LEU A 289 -11.53 -4.65 -16.42
CA LEU A 289 -12.45 -3.52 -16.32
C LEU A 289 -11.69 -2.22 -16.07
N TRP A 290 -10.69 -2.25 -15.18
CA TRP A 290 -9.82 -1.12 -14.89
C TRP A 290 -9.15 -0.56 -16.15
N ARG A 291 -8.49 -1.41 -16.94
CA ARG A 291 -7.84 -0.99 -18.19
C ARG A 291 -8.84 -0.43 -19.21
N ARG A 292 -10.04 -1.00 -19.29
CA ARG A 292 -11.11 -0.46 -20.15
C ARG A 292 -11.54 0.94 -19.69
N PHE A 293 -11.73 1.12 -18.39
CA PHE A 293 -12.11 2.39 -17.79
C PHE A 293 -11.08 3.49 -18.08
N ARG A 294 -9.80 3.19 -17.81
CA ARG A 294 -8.66 4.11 -18.02
C ARG A 294 -8.49 4.62 -19.45
N ARG A 295 -9.08 3.96 -20.46
CA ARG A 295 -9.06 4.42 -21.87
C ARG A 295 -10.08 5.52 -22.18
N SER A 296 -11.09 5.70 -21.33
CA SER A 296 -12.22 6.60 -21.60
C SER A 296 -12.48 7.60 -20.48
N TRP A 297 -11.86 7.38 -19.32
CA TRP A 297 -11.95 8.24 -18.16
C TRP A 297 -10.57 8.63 -17.66
N GLU A 298 -10.45 9.90 -17.29
CA GLU A 298 -9.37 10.35 -16.45
C GLU A 298 -9.66 9.94 -15.01
N VAL A 299 -8.63 9.50 -14.29
CA VAL A 299 -8.75 9.18 -12.87
C VAL A 299 -7.70 9.95 -12.10
N ARG A 300 -8.14 10.71 -11.10
CA ARG A 300 -7.30 11.52 -10.22
C ARG A 300 -7.56 11.15 -8.77
N VAL A 301 -6.57 11.44 -7.93
CA VAL A 301 -6.64 11.13 -6.50
C VAL A 301 -6.35 12.36 -5.65
N GLY A 302 -6.89 12.42 -4.44
CA GLY A 302 -6.50 13.42 -3.44
C GLY A 302 -5.07 13.22 -2.94
N HIS A 303 -4.65 11.96 -2.81
CA HIS A 303 -3.29 11.59 -2.42
C HIS A 303 -2.81 10.39 -3.24
N SER A 304 -1.52 10.40 -3.60
CA SER A 304 -0.87 9.34 -4.37
C SER A 304 0.27 8.72 -3.58
N SER A 305 0.51 7.43 -3.79
CA SER A 305 1.65 6.74 -3.20
C SER A 305 2.87 6.85 -4.12
N ARG A 306 4.06 7.01 -3.53
CA ARG A 306 5.32 6.95 -4.28
C ARG A 306 5.83 5.52 -4.33
N LEU A 307 5.90 4.93 -5.52
CA LEU A 307 6.55 3.63 -5.73
C LEU A 307 8.07 3.80 -5.60
N LEU A 308 8.70 3.11 -4.65
CA LEU A 308 10.15 3.17 -4.44
C LEU A 308 10.90 2.05 -5.13
N ALA A 309 10.30 0.85 -5.14
CA ALA A 309 10.94 -0.34 -5.69
C ALA A 309 9.87 -1.42 -5.95
N ILE A 310 10.23 -2.39 -6.79
CA ILE A 310 9.48 -3.61 -7.03
C ILE A 310 10.33 -4.79 -6.56
N SER A 311 9.85 -5.53 -5.57
CA SER A 311 10.43 -6.82 -5.22
C SER A 311 9.70 -7.94 -5.95
N PHE A 312 10.41 -9.00 -6.33
CA PHE A 312 9.79 -10.16 -6.96
C PHE A 312 10.24 -11.48 -6.30
N ASN A 313 9.32 -12.45 -6.27
CA ASN A 313 9.60 -13.82 -5.88
C ASN A 313 9.38 -14.76 -7.09
N PRO A 314 10.43 -15.35 -7.67
CA PRO A 314 10.30 -16.23 -8.83
C PRO A 314 9.67 -17.59 -8.48
N THR A 315 9.46 -17.90 -7.20
CA THR A 315 8.95 -19.20 -6.73
C THR A 315 7.56 -19.06 -6.09
N SER A 316 6.61 -19.84 -6.57
CA SER A 316 5.25 -19.91 -6.01
C SER A 316 5.16 -20.87 -4.82
N ILE A 317 4.07 -20.78 -4.04
CA ILE A 317 3.82 -21.67 -2.89
C ILE A 317 3.69 -23.13 -3.33
N THR A 318 3.24 -23.39 -4.56
CA THR A 318 3.09 -24.75 -5.11
C THR A 318 4.40 -25.32 -5.67
N GLY A 319 5.50 -24.57 -5.59
CA GLY A 319 6.82 -24.98 -6.08
C GLY A 319 7.08 -24.65 -7.55
N ALA A 320 6.09 -24.12 -8.29
CA ALA A 320 6.34 -23.63 -9.65
C ALA A 320 7.29 -22.44 -9.62
N ARG A 321 8.31 -22.45 -10.49
CA ARG A 321 9.36 -21.44 -10.59
C ARG A 321 9.36 -20.80 -11.97
N LEU A 322 9.36 -19.48 -12.02
CA LEU A 322 9.57 -18.71 -13.25
C LEU A 322 11.07 -18.54 -13.51
N ASP A 323 11.43 -18.35 -14.78
CA ASP A 323 12.77 -17.91 -15.12
C ASP A 323 13.01 -16.51 -14.50
N GLU A 324 14.00 -16.44 -13.63
CA GLU A 324 14.30 -15.25 -12.84
C GLU A 324 14.87 -14.12 -13.69
N GLY A 325 15.68 -14.44 -14.70
CA GLY A 325 16.23 -13.46 -15.63
C GLY A 325 15.14 -12.83 -16.48
N ALA A 326 14.29 -13.66 -17.09
CA ALA A 326 13.17 -13.21 -17.92
C ALA A 326 12.14 -12.40 -17.12
N LEU A 327 11.85 -12.81 -15.88
CA LEU A 327 10.94 -12.06 -15.00
C LEU A 327 11.53 -10.69 -14.64
N ARG A 328 12.81 -10.63 -14.28
CA ARG A 328 13.50 -9.38 -13.98
C ARG A 328 13.52 -8.45 -15.18
N GLU A 329 13.95 -8.93 -16.34
CA GLU A 329 14.00 -8.14 -17.58
C GLU A 329 12.61 -7.57 -17.93
N ALA A 330 11.55 -8.37 -17.82
CA ALA A 330 10.19 -7.91 -18.09
C ALA A 330 9.70 -6.84 -17.10
N LEU A 331 10.10 -6.94 -15.82
CA LEU A 331 9.78 -5.93 -14.80
C LEU A 331 10.56 -4.63 -15.06
N GLU A 332 11.87 -4.70 -15.29
CA GLU A 332 12.72 -3.55 -15.57
C GLU A 332 12.30 -2.84 -16.86
N ALA A 333 11.96 -3.60 -17.92
CA ALA A 333 11.45 -3.02 -19.16
C ALA A 333 10.13 -2.24 -18.97
N ARG A 334 9.29 -2.66 -18.01
CA ARG A 334 8.01 -1.98 -17.73
C ARG A 334 8.17 -0.77 -16.82
N TRP A 335 9.14 -0.80 -15.89
CA TRP A 335 9.45 0.24 -14.91
C TRP A 335 10.95 0.57 -14.89
N PRO A 336 11.48 1.24 -15.94
CA PRO A 336 12.92 1.46 -16.09
C PRO A 336 13.52 2.35 -14.99
N ASP A 337 12.71 3.25 -14.41
CA ASP A 337 13.15 4.19 -13.37
C ASP A 337 12.88 3.68 -11.94
N VAL A 338 12.46 2.41 -11.80
CA VAL A 338 12.12 1.82 -10.50
C VAL A 338 13.03 0.62 -10.24
N PRO A 339 13.77 0.60 -9.12
CA PRO A 339 14.58 -0.55 -8.73
C PRO A 339 13.77 -1.84 -8.66
N VAL A 340 14.25 -2.86 -9.35
CA VAL A 340 13.70 -4.22 -9.33
C VAL A 340 14.69 -5.16 -8.63
N PHE A 341 14.23 -5.92 -7.64
CA PHE A 341 15.10 -6.83 -6.88
C PHE A 341 14.41 -8.12 -6.40
N ASN A 342 15.20 -9.16 -6.20
CA ASN A 342 14.82 -10.39 -5.52
C ASN A 342 15.27 -10.29 -4.04
N PRO A 343 14.35 -10.31 -3.06
CA PRO A 343 14.67 -10.07 -1.65
C PRO A 343 15.60 -11.14 -1.03
N VAL A 344 15.66 -12.34 -1.62
CA VAL A 344 16.50 -13.45 -1.13
C VAL A 344 17.81 -13.60 -1.90
N ASP A 345 18.02 -12.81 -2.97
CA ASP A 345 19.29 -12.79 -3.69
C ASP A 345 20.30 -11.88 -2.95
N PRO A 346 21.45 -12.41 -2.48
CA PRO A 346 22.50 -11.59 -1.89
C PRO A 346 23.11 -10.60 -2.89
N GLY A 347 23.11 -10.91 -4.20
CA GLY A 347 23.68 -10.04 -5.24
C GLY A 347 22.87 -8.76 -5.52
N ASP A 348 21.63 -8.69 -5.05
CA ASP A 348 20.73 -7.55 -5.22
C ASP A 348 20.85 -6.49 -4.10
N GLU A 349 21.85 -6.62 -3.22
CA GLU A 349 22.10 -5.76 -2.05
C GLU A 349 22.15 -4.26 -2.40
N ALA A 350 22.78 -3.91 -3.52
CA ALA A 350 22.88 -2.52 -3.97
C ALA A 350 21.52 -1.94 -4.40
N ARG A 351 20.62 -2.75 -4.98
CA ARG A 351 19.35 -2.28 -5.59
C ARG A 351 18.27 -1.93 -4.57
N ILE A 352 18.37 -2.45 -3.34
CA ILE A 352 17.48 -2.09 -2.23
C ILE A 352 17.87 -0.72 -1.64
N ILE A 353 19.15 -0.35 -1.78
CA ILE A 353 19.76 0.83 -1.14
C ILE A 353 19.96 1.98 -2.13
N GLN A 354 20.18 1.64 -3.41
CA GLN A 354 20.43 2.55 -4.51
C GLN A 354 19.24 2.44 -5.47
N GLY A 355 18.44 3.50 -5.53
CA GLY A 355 17.81 3.87 -6.79
C GLY A 355 18.90 3.79 -7.87
N THR A 356 18.68 2.95 -8.85
CA THR A 356 19.54 2.84 -10.03
C THR A 356 19.61 4.15 -10.77
#